data_AF-A0A2K2VCA6-F1
#
_entry.id   AF-A0A2K2VCA6-F1
#
_cell.length_a   1.000
_cell.length_b   1.000
_cell.length_c   1.000
_cell.angle_alpha   90.00
_cell.angle_beta   90.00
_cell.angle_gamma   90.00
#
_symmetry.space_group_name_H-M   'P 1'
#
loop_
_entity.id
_entity.type
_entity.pdbx_description
1 polymer ?
#
loop_
_entity_poly.entity_id
_entity_poly.type
_entity_poly.pdbx_seq_one_letter_code
_entity_poly.pdbx_strand_id
1 'polypeptide(L)'
;MAARGVRKNCPEGSEEKMRWGYILCIHPSVYDPSDDTYLILEFFDENPEILKGARVLEIGSGSGIISIHAIALGASRAVSIDISQLACEYTLYNAERALGDLDVAKIDVLRGDAALAMRKGSYFDLIIINPPYLPQEETTGDPLLDSALYGGKSGVEVTARILKSISERIRGNYTILLIHSSITGLNFTLEMMRSLSIRPFIVKERSFFFEKLYLIEGKKIG
;
A
#
# COMPACT_ATOMS: atom_id res chain seq x y z
N MET A 1 -22.90 -11.58 18.77
CA MET A 1 -22.10 -11.13 17.62
C MET A 1 -22.97 -11.28 16.39
N ALA A 2 -23.33 -10.19 15.72
CA ALA A 2 -24.02 -10.29 14.44
C ALA A 2 -22.98 -10.66 13.39
N ALA A 3 -23.21 -11.76 12.66
CA ALA A 3 -22.43 -12.07 11.45
C ALA A 3 -22.55 -10.87 10.51
N ARG A 4 -21.43 -10.28 10.10
CA ARG A 4 -21.43 -9.20 9.11
C ARG A 4 -21.70 -9.88 7.78
N GLY A 5 -22.93 -9.83 7.30
CA GLY A 5 -23.30 -10.44 6.03
C GLY A 5 -22.39 -9.93 4.90
N VAL A 6 -21.87 -10.85 4.09
CA VAL A 6 -21.05 -10.54 2.91
C VAL A 6 -21.79 -9.51 2.05
N ARG A 7 -21.19 -8.32 1.86
CA ARG A 7 -21.78 -7.27 1.05
C ARG A 7 -21.75 -7.68 -0.42
N LYS A 8 -22.93 -7.96 -0.99
CA LYS A 8 -23.06 -8.56 -2.32
C LYS A 8 -22.97 -7.56 -3.48
N ASN A 9 -23.33 -6.30 -3.29
CA ASN A 9 -23.43 -5.32 -4.38
C ASN A 9 -22.53 -4.12 -4.12
N CYS A 10 -21.77 -3.70 -5.13
CA CYS A 10 -20.93 -2.51 -5.04
C CYS A 10 -21.74 -1.27 -4.64
N PRO A 11 -21.17 -0.38 -3.80
CA PRO A 11 -21.79 0.91 -3.49
C PRO A 11 -22.06 1.71 -4.78
N GLU A 12 -23.09 2.54 -4.75
CA GLU A 12 -23.43 3.42 -5.87
C GLU A 12 -22.23 4.27 -6.30
N GLY A 13 -22.04 4.42 -7.62
CA GLY A 13 -20.89 5.14 -8.19
C GLY A 13 -19.58 4.34 -8.27
N SER A 14 -19.57 3.06 -7.89
CA SER A 14 -18.42 2.17 -8.11
C SER A 14 -18.74 1.02 -9.06
N GLU A 15 -17.67 0.48 -9.65
CA GLU A 15 -17.74 -0.65 -10.57
C GLU A 15 -17.18 -1.91 -9.92
N GLU A 16 -17.82 -3.04 -10.20
CA GLU A 16 -17.28 -4.35 -9.88
C GLU A 16 -16.18 -4.71 -10.89
N LYS A 17 -14.97 -4.98 -10.40
CA LYS A 17 -13.82 -5.33 -11.23
C LYS A 17 -13.07 -6.53 -10.67
N MET A 18 -12.73 -7.48 -11.55
CA MET A 18 -11.81 -8.56 -11.22
C MET A 18 -10.37 -8.02 -11.22
N ARG A 19 -9.65 -8.21 -10.12
CA ARG A 19 -8.27 -7.77 -9.90
C ARG A 19 -7.54 -8.84 -9.11
N TRP A 20 -6.46 -9.40 -9.65
CA TRP A 20 -5.62 -10.42 -8.99
C TRP A 20 -6.40 -11.58 -8.31
N GLY A 21 -7.44 -12.09 -8.98
CA GLY A 21 -8.28 -13.17 -8.42
C GLY A 21 -9.33 -12.72 -7.40
N TYR A 22 -9.44 -11.42 -7.12
CA TYR A 22 -10.45 -10.82 -6.25
C TYR A 22 -11.48 -10.03 -7.06
N ILE A 23 -12.74 -10.12 -6.66
CA ILE A 23 -13.80 -9.24 -7.14
C ILE A 23 -13.86 -8.04 -6.21
N LEU A 24 -13.42 -6.88 -6.67
CA LEU A 24 -13.38 -5.64 -5.91
C LEU A 24 -14.44 -4.66 -6.42
N CYS A 25 -14.90 -3.78 -5.54
CA CYS A 25 -15.62 -2.58 -5.93
C CYS A 25 -14.63 -1.42 -5.98
N ILE A 26 -14.56 -0.74 -7.12
CA ILE A 26 -13.61 0.34 -7.39
C ILE A 26 -14.39 1.59 -7.75
N HIS A 27 -14.25 2.63 -6.91
CA HIS A 27 -14.79 3.95 -7.21
C HIS A 27 -13.82 4.73 -8.10
N PRO A 28 -14.29 5.55 -9.05
CA PRO A 28 -13.41 6.34 -9.95
C PRO A 28 -12.41 7.24 -9.22
N SER A 29 -12.77 7.78 -8.05
CA SER A 29 -11.91 8.59 -7.19
C SER A 29 -11.00 7.80 -6.23
N VAL A 30 -10.93 6.48 -6.38
CA VAL A 30 -10.01 5.59 -5.64
C VAL A 30 -9.11 4.90 -6.66
N TYR A 31 -7.83 4.76 -6.32
CA TYR A 31 -6.86 4.14 -7.20
C TYR A 31 -7.30 2.73 -7.61
N ASP A 32 -7.45 2.51 -8.93
CA ASP A 32 -7.70 1.21 -9.52
C ASP A 32 -6.38 0.44 -9.58
N PRO A 33 -6.25 -0.74 -8.94
CA PRO A 33 -5.01 -1.52 -8.96
C PRO A 33 -4.46 -1.72 -10.37
N SER A 34 -3.19 -1.37 -10.55
CA SER A 34 -2.49 -1.50 -11.83
C SER A 34 -1.16 -2.24 -11.66
N ASP A 35 -0.28 -2.15 -12.66
CA ASP A 35 0.99 -2.88 -12.72
C ASP A 35 1.90 -2.69 -11.50
N ASP A 36 1.87 -1.51 -10.89
CA ASP A 36 2.58 -1.20 -9.65
C ASP A 36 2.12 -2.07 -8.47
N THR A 37 0.81 -2.21 -8.34
CA THR A 37 0.13 -3.02 -7.34
C THR A 37 0.41 -4.48 -7.60
N TYR A 38 0.28 -4.91 -8.87
CA TYR A 38 0.54 -6.30 -9.27
C TYR A 38 1.99 -6.71 -9.07
N LEU A 39 2.96 -5.79 -9.17
CA LEU A 39 4.35 -6.09 -8.88
C LEU A 39 4.56 -6.52 -7.42
N ILE A 40 3.80 -5.94 -6.48
CA ILE A 40 3.80 -6.35 -5.06
C ILE A 40 3.11 -7.70 -4.89
N LEU A 41 1.94 -7.89 -5.51
CA LEU A 41 1.18 -9.14 -5.37
C LEU A 41 1.92 -10.35 -5.96
N GLU A 42 2.58 -10.17 -7.11
CA GLU A 42 3.48 -11.19 -7.67
C GLU A 42 4.63 -11.53 -6.72
N PHE A 43 5.22 -10.51 -6.09
CA PHE A 43 6.29 -10.73 -5.12
C PHE A 43 5.79 -11.53 -3.92
N PHE A 44 4.56 -11.30 -3.47
CA PHE A 44 3.93 -12.09 -2.42
C PHE A 44 3.67 -13.53 -2.85
N ASP A 45 3.14 -13.76 -4.04
CA ASP A 45 2.90 -15.10 -4.58
C ASP A 45 4.21 -15.90 -4.75
N GLU A 46 5.30 -15.24 -5.12
CA GLU A 46 6.63 -15.83 -5.25
C GLU A 46 7.33 -16.06 -3.89
N ASN A 47 6.99 -15.27 -2.85
CA ASN A 47 7.65 -15.28 -1.54
C ASN A 47 6.62 -15.26 -0.38
N PRO A 48 5.67 -16.23 -0.32
CA PRO A 48 4.58 -16.20 0.65
C PRO A 48 5.05 -16.34 2.10
N GLU A 49 6.25 -16.87 2.33
CA GLU A 49 6.83 -17.02 3.66
C GLU A 49 7.06 -15.70 4.39
N ILE A 50 7.24 -14.59 3.68
CA ILE A 50 7.42 -13.27 4.30
C ILE A 50 6.14 -12.81 5.02
N LEU A 51 4.99 -13.33 4.60
CA LEU A 51 3.68 -12.96 5.13
C LEU A 51 3.24 -13.87 6.26
N LYS A 52 3.73 -15.12 6.32
CA LYS A 52 3.26 -16.11 7.29
C LYS A 52 3.47 -15.64 8.73
N GLY A 53 2.37 -15.30 9.41
CA GLY A 53 2.38 -14.78 10.77
C GLY A 53 2.80 -13.31 10.90
N ALA A 54 3.17 -12.65 9.80
CA ALA A 54 3.63 -11.27 9.81
C ALA A 54 2.53 -10.28 10.20
N ARG A 55 2.93 -9.22 10.90
CA ARG A 55 2.13 -8.01 11.10
C ARG A 55 2.48 -7.02 10.00
N VAL A 56 1.53 -6.78 9.13
CA VAL A 56 1.68 -5.94 7.94
C VAL A 56 1.13 -4.53 8.22
N LEU A 57 1.86 -3.52 7.77
CA LEU A 57 1.38 -2.14 7.67
C LEU A 57 1.35 -1.74 6.20
N GLU A 58 0.20 -1.38 5.66
CA GLU A 58 0.07 -0.79 4.32
C GLU A 58 -0.19 0.71 4.46
N ILE A 59 0.59 1.54 3.76
CA ILE A 59 0.41 2.99 3.73
C ILE A 59 -0.01 3.41 2.32
N GLY A 60 -1.16 4.06 2.21
CA GLY A 60 -1.84 4.37 0.95
C GLY A 60 -2.64 3.17 0.44
N SER A 61 -3.57 2.67 1.24
CA SER A 61 -4.24 1.39 0.96
C SER A 61 -5.15 1.40 -0.27
N GLY A 62 -5.67 2.55 -0.69
CA GLY A 62 -6.51 2.65 -1.89
C GLY A 62 -7.68 1.67 -1.87
N SER A 63 -7.65 0.68 -2.77
CA SER A 63 -8.67 -0.38 -2.86
C SER A 63 -8.58 -1.45 -1.75
N GLY A 64 -7.45 -1.54 -1.05
CA GLY A 64 -7.17 -2.53 -0.01
C GLY A 64 -6.64 -3.87 -0.52
N ILE A 65 -6.45 -4.06 -1.82
CA ILE A 65 -6.12 -5.36 -2.42
C ILE A 65 -4.83 -5.97 -1.86
N ILE A 66 -3.82 -5.17 -1.53
CA ILE A 66 -2.55 -5.65 -0.99
C ILE A 66 -2.76 -6.23 0.41
N SER A 67 -3.43 -5.50 1.32
CA SER A 67 -3.75 -6.01 2.66
C SER A 67 -4.65 -7.26 2.60
N ILE A 68 -5.62 -7.30 1.68
CA ILE A 68 -6.48 -8.46 1.46
C ILE A 68 -5.65 -9.68 1.07
N HIS A 69 -4.77 -9.52 0.09
CA HIS A 69 -3.92 -10.61 -0.40
C HIS A 69 -2.89 -11.05 0.66
N ALA A 70 -2.33 -10.11 1.42
CA ALA A 70 -1.44 -10.40 2.53
C ALA A 70 -2.10 -11.31 3.59
N ILE A 71 -3.35 -11.00 3.97
CA ILE A 71 -4.12 -11.83 4.90
C ILE A 71 -4.42 -13.20 4.31
N ALA A 72 -4.83 -13.25 3.02
CA ALA A 72 -5.13 -14.51 2.33
C ALA A 72 -3.91 -15.46 2.28
N LEU A 73 -2.70 -14.91 2.22
CA LEU A 73 -1.44 -15.65 2.23
C LEU A 73 -0.86 -15.93 3.64
N GLY A 74 -1.57 -15.53 4.70
CA GLY A 74 -1.27 -15.95 6.07
C GLY A 74 -0.66 -14.89 6.98
N ALA A 75 -0.73 -13.60 6.62
CA ALA A 75 -0.47 -12.53 7.58
C ALA A 75 -1.38 -12.63 8.81
N SER A 76 -0.81 -12.36 9.99
CA SER A 76 -1.55 -12.45 11.26
C SER A 76 -2.41 -11.21 11.51
N ARG A 77 -1.97 -10.05 10.99
CA ARG A 77 -2.65 -8.76 11.05
C ARG A 77 -2.23 -7.91 9.88
N ALA A 78 -3.15 -7.13 9.33
CA ALA A 78 -2.84 -6.01 8.45
C ALA A 78 -3.45 -4.72 9.02
N VAL A 79 -2.67 -3.65 9.04
CA VAL A 79 -3.16 -2.30 9.33
C VAL A 79 -3.01 -1.50 8.05
N SER A 80 -4.13 -1.06 7.49
CA SER A 80 -4.21 -0.30 6.24
C SER A 80 -4.47 1.17 6.59
N ILE A 81 -3.57 2.06 6.19
CA ILE A 81 -3.69 3.50 6.41
C ILE A 81 -3.90 4.21 5.10
N ASP A 82 -4.87 5.11 5.04
CA ASP A 82 -5.04 6.02 3.91
C ASP A 82 -5.43 7.42 4.39
N ILE A 83 -5.04 8.46 3.65
CA ILE A 83 -5.45 9.84 3.94
C ILE A 83 -6.89 10.10 3.48
N SER A 84 -7.32 9.39 2.44
CA SER A 84 -8.65 9.45 1.85
C SER A 84 -9.64 8.61 2.66
N GLN A 85 -10.69 9.27 3.15
CA GLN A 85 -11.82 8.61 3.80
C GLN A 85 -12.47 7.59 2.86
N LEU A 86 -12.60 7.95 1.58
CA LEU A 86 -13.20 7.10 0.57
C LEU A 86 -12.37 5.83 0.35
N ALA A 87 -11.04 5.96 0.24
CA ALA A 87 -10.14 4.80 0.14
C ALA A 87 -10.25 3.89 1.36
N CYS A 88 -10.33 4.45 2.58
CA CYS A 88 -10.56 3.66 3.79
C CYS A 88 -11.87 2.86 3.73
N GLU A 89 -12.95 3.49 3.27
CA GLU A 89 -14.25 2.84 3.10
C GLU A 89 -14.20 1.69 2.09
N TYR A 90 -13.55 1.91 0.93
CA TYR A 90 -13.39 0.86 -0.08
C TYR A 90 -12.43 -0.25 0.34
N THR A 91 -11.36 0.06 1.07
CA THR A 91 -10.48 -0.93 1.68
C THR A 91 -11.27 -1.88 2.59
N LEU A 92 -12.08 -1.33 3.51
CA LEU A 92 -12.91 -2.14 4.40
C LEU A 92 -14.00 -2.91 3.65
N TYR A 93 -14.68 -2.26 2.70
CA TYR A 93 -15.72 -2.87 1.90
C TYR A 93 -15.19 -4.07 1.10
N ASN A 94 -14.05 -3.88 0.43
CA ASN A 94 -13.42 -4.92 -0.37
C ASN A 94 -12.90 -6.07 0.49
N ALA A 95 -12.38 -5.78 1.69
CA ALA A 95 -12.02 -6.83 2.65
C ALA A 95 -13.24 -7.67 3.06
N GLU A 96 -14.37 -7.03 3.44
CA GLU A 96 -15.63 -7.69 3.79
C GLU A 96 -16.20 -8.54 2.64
N ARG A 97 -15.88 -8.20 1.40
CA ARG A 97 -16.32 -8.95 0.21
C ARG A 97 -15.39 -10.12 -0.13
N ALA A 98 -14.08 -9.90 -0.04
CA ALA A 98 -13.06 -10.83 -0.52
C ALA A 98 -12.68 -11.91 0.51
N LEU A 99 -12.86 -11.62 1.80
CA LEU A 99 -12.41 -12.47 2.90
C LEU A 99 -13.59 -13.00 3.72
N GLY A 100 -13.39 -14.13 4.41
CA GLY A 100 -14.35 -14.62 5.41
C GLY A 100 -14.27 -13.82 6.73
N ASP A 101 -15.31 -13.88 7.56
CA ASP A 101 -15.43 -13.09 8.81
C ASP A 101 -14.18 -13.13 9.71
N LEU A 102 -13.55 -14.31 9.85
CA LEU A 102 -12.35 -14.48 10.68
C LEU A 102 -11.12 -13.77 10.12
N ASP A 103 -11.01 -13.68 8.79
CA ASP A 103 -9.90 -13.04 8.11
C ASP A 103 -10.10 -11.53 8.01
N VAL A 104 -11.33 -11.08 7.76
CA VAL A 104 -11.70 -9.65 7.82
C VAL A 104 -11.36 -9.06 9.19
N ALA A 105 -11.59 -9.80 10.28
CA ALA A 105 -11.27 -9.36 11.63
C ALA A 105 -9.77 -9.13 11.88
N LYS A 106 -8.88 -9.55 10.96
CA LYS A 106 -7.43 -9.32 11.00
C LYS A 106 -7.00 -8.02 10.31
N ILE A 107 -7.91 -7.31 9.65
CA ILE A 107 -7.64 -6.03 8.98
C ILE A 107 -8.18 -4.88 9.83
N ASP A 108 -7.29 -3.96 10.20
CA ASP A 108 -7.66 -2.64 10.72
C ASP A 108 -7.50 -1.59 9.61
N VAL A 109 -8.48 -0.71 9.46
CA VAL A 109 -8.38 0.42 8.54
C VAL A 109 -8.37 1.71 9.33
N LEU A 110 -7.37 2.56 9.09
CA LEU A 110 -7.18 3.84 9.78
C LEU A 110 -7.09 4.97 8.77
N ARG A 111 -7.90 6.00 8.95
CA ARG A 111 -7.71 7.25 8.23
C ARG A 111 -6.63 8.09 8.90
N GLY A 112 -5.60 8.49 8.15
CA GLY A 112 -4.57 9.38 8.66
C GLY A 112 -3.39 9.58 7.71
N ASP A 113 -2.47 10.44 8.14
CA ASP A 113 -1.27 10.76 7.37
C ASP A 113 -0.15 9.75 7.65
N ALA A 114 0.00 8.79 6.74
CA ALA A 114 1.06 7.78 6.76
C ALA A 114 1.26 7.12 8.14
N ALA A 115 2.50 6.86 8.55
CA ALA A 115 2.75 6.27 9.86
C ALA A 115 2.53 7.25 11.03
N LEU A 116 2.26 8.54 10.80
CA LEU A 116 1.95 9.48 11.89
C LEU A 116 0.63 9.15 12.60
N ALA A 117 -0.27 8.44 11.93
CA ALA A 117 -1.48 7.88 12.53
C ALA A 117 -1.18 6.78 13.57
N MET A 118 0.03 6.22 13.56
CA MET A 118 0.46 5.20 14.52
C MET A 118 0.99 5.81 15.82
N ARG A 119 0.79 5.08 16.92
CA ARG A 119 1.42 5.41 18.20
C ARG A 119 2.93 5.25 18.08
N LYS A 120 3.70 6.12 18.75
CA LYS A 120 5.16 5.97 18.84
C LYS A 120 5.51 4.63 19.48
N GLY A 121 6.42 3.89 18.86
CA GLY A 121 6.82 2.55 19.31
C GLY A 121 5.93 1.43 18.80
N SER A 122 5.09 1.68 17.78
CA SER A 122 4.39 0.60 17.07
C SER A 122 5.41 -0.32 16.38
N TYR A 123 5.02 -1.57 16.16
CA TYR A 123 5.87 -2.57 15.53
C TYR A 123 5.11 -3.35 14.46
N PHE A 124 5.80 -3.62 13.36
CA PHE A 124 5.36 -4.35 12.19
C PHE A 124 6.55 -5.11 11.63
N ASP A 125 6.30 -6.28 11.05
CA ASP A 125 7.35 -7.09 10.43
C ASP A 125 7.58 -6.64 8.99
N LEU A 126 6.49 -6.26 8.32
CA LEU A 126 6.46 -5.84 6.92
C LEU A 126 5.68 -4.53 6.77
N ILE A 127 6.24 -3.58 6.04
CA ILE A 127 5.60 -2.30 5.70
C ILE A 127 5.54 -2.19 4.18
N ILE A 128 4.36 -1.95 3.64
CA ILE A 128 4.12 -1.79 2.20
C ILE A 128 3.86 -0.32 1.91
N ILE A 129 4.50 0.19 0.86
CA ILE A 129 4.33 1.55 0.37
C ILE A 129 4.20 1.50 -1.15
N ASN A 130 3.00 1.77 -1.66
CA ASN A 130 2.79 2.11 -3.07
C ASN A 130 2.39 3.59 -3.15
N PRO A 131 3.37 4.52 -3.12
CA PRO A 131 3.07 5.94 -2.99
C PRO A 131 2.62 6.50 -4.35
N PRO A 132 1.87 7.62 -4.37
CA PRO A 132 1.77 8.41 -5.58
C PRO A 132 3.17 8.87 -6.01
N TYR A 133 3.54 8.62 -7.27
CA TYR A 133 4.89 8.87 -7.78
C TYR A 133 4.93 9.72 -9.05
N LEU A 134 3.79 10.14 -9.60
CA LEU A 134 3.79 11.02 -10.77
C LEU A 134 4.22 12.44 -10.35
N PRO A 135 5.08 13.13 -11.11
CA PRO A 135 5.28 14.56 -10.95
C PRO A 135 3.98 15.32 -11.18
N GLN A 136 3.68 16.30 -10.34
CA GLN A 136 2.47 17.11 -10.48
C GLN A 136 2.64 18.14 -11.61
N GLU A 137 2.46 17.69 -12.85
CA GLU A 137 2.49 18.53 -14.06
C GLU A 137 1.08 18.90 -14.55
N GLU A 138 0.09 18.04 -14.29
CA GLU A 138 -1.32 18.19 -14.69
C GLU A 138 -2.26 17.83 -13.53
N THR A 139 -3.58 18.05 -13.70
CA THR A 139 -4.63 17.64 -12.76
C THR A 139 -5.69 16.85 -13.50
N THR A 140 -6.22 15.80 -12.88
CA THR A 140 -7.35 15.03 -13.41
C THR A 140 -8.69 15.75 -13.25
N GLY A 141 -8.71 16.86 -12.48
CA GLY A 141 -9.94 17.55 -12.06
C GLY A 141 -10.63 16.92 -10.85
N ASP A 142 -10.15 15.76 -10.37
CA ASP A 142 -10.59 15.11 -9.14
C ASP A 142 -9.48 15.16 -8.09
N PRO A 143 -9.62 15.96 -7.01
CA PRO A 143 -8.60 16.09 -5.98
C PRO A 143 -8.25 14.79 -5.24
N LEU A 144 -9.20 13.86 -5.12
CA LEU A 144 -8.95 12.57 -4.46
C LEU A 144 -8.11 11.68 -5.37
N LEU A 145 -8.43 11.62 -6.65
CA LEU A 145 -7.65 10.87 -7.63
C LEU A 145 -6.25 11.49 -7.80
N ASP A 146 -6.15 12.81 -7.88
CA ASP A 146 -4.87 13.53 -7.94
C ASP A 146 -3.96 13.17 -6.76
N SER A 147 -4.54 13.07 -5.55
CA SER A 147 -3.77 12.70 -4.34
C SER A 147 -3.24 11.26 -4.36
N ALA A 148 -3.90 10.37 -5.11
CA ALA A 148 -3.48 8.99 -5.30
C ALA A 148 -2.45 8.83 -6.43
N LEU A 149 -2.27 9.84 -7.28
CA LEU A 149 -1.39 9.80 -8.44
C LEU A 149 -0.10 10.61 -8.25
N TYR A 150 -0.21 11.82 -7.69
CA TYR A 150 0.89 12.79 -7.71
C TYR A 150 1.74 12.82 -6.43
N GLY A 151 3.04 12.55 -6.59
CA GLY A 151 4.01 12.44 -5.49
C GLY A 151 4.62 13.76 -5.03
N GLY A 152 4.18 14.89 -5.61
CA GLY A 152 4.74 16.23 -5.40
C GLY A 152 5.37 16.80 -6.68
N LYS A 153 6.18 17.85 -6.54
CA LYS A 153 6.79 18.54 -7.69
C LYS A 153 7.75 17.63 -8.45
N SER A 154 8.49 16.77 -7.75
CA SER A 154 9.44 15.83 -8.32
C SER A 154 9.00 14.36 -8.20
N GLY A 155 7.82 14.11 -7.65
CA GLY A 155 7.22 12.78 -7.49
C GLY A 155 7.77 11.97 -6.31
N VAL A 156 8.71 12.51 -5.52
CA VAL A 156 9.37 11.78 -4.40
C VAL A 156 9.07 12.39 -3.03
N GLU A 157 8.41 13.54 -2.96
CA GLU A 157 8.14 14.26 -1.72
C GLU A 157 7.20 13.48 -0.80
N VAL A 158 6.17 12.84 -1.36
CA VAL A 158 5.27 11.97 -0.60
C VAL A 158 6.04 10.78 -0.03
N THR A 159 6.82 10.08 -0.85
CA THR A 159 7.67 8.97 -0.42
C THR A 159 8.62 9.36 0.71
N ALA A 160 9.29 10.51 0.60
CA ALA A 160 10.19 11.00 1.63
C ALA A 160 9.47 11.26 2.96
N ARG A 161 8.27 11.87 2.92
CA ARG A 161 7.45 12.08 4.13
C ARG A 161 7.01 10.76 4.77
N ILE A 162 6.59 9.79 3.96
CA ILE A 162 6.19 8.46 4.45
C ILE A 162 7.38 7.78 5.14
N LEU A 163 8.53 7.69 4.49
CA LEU A 163 9.73 7.06 5.07
C LEU A 163 10.17 7.72 6.38
N LYS A 164 10.10 9.06 6.45
CA LYS A 164 10.36 9.80 7.69
C LYS A 164 9.34 9.48 8.78
N SER A 165 8.05 9.42 8.45
CA SER A 165 7.03 9.06 9.44
C SER A 165 7.24 7.65 10.01
N ILE A 166 7.69 6.70 9.18
CA ILE A 166 8.01 5.33 9.61
C ILE A 166 9.16 5.35 10.62
N SER A 167 10.25 6.07 10.34
CA SER A 167 11.40 6.15 11.25
C SER A 167 11.07 6.84 12.59
N GLU A 168 10.10 7.75 12.61
CA GLU A 168 9.64 8.42 13.84
C GLU A 168 8.70 7.58 14.71
N ARG A 169 7.96 6.65 14.10
CA ARG A 169 6.80 5.99 14.73
C ARG A 169 6.99 4.50 14.94
N ILE A 170 7.64 3.83 14.01
CA ILE A 170 7.81 2.38 13.99
C ILE A 170 9.19 2.00 14.55
N ARG A 171 9.22 1.02 15.44
CA ARG A 171 10.44 0.54 16.11
C ARG A 171 10.69 -0.94 15.85
N GLY A 172 11.93 -1.36 16.12
CA GLY A 172 12.37 -2.74 15.94
C GLY A 172 12.89 -3.00 14.53
N ASN A 173 13.05 -4.28 14.21
CA ASN A 173 13.42 -4.73 12.88
C ASN A 173 12.16 -4.79 12.02
N TYR A 174 12.25 -4.29 10.79
CA TYR A 174 11.18 -4.37 9.82
C TYR A 174 11.74 -4.38 8.40
N THR A 175 10.96 -4.97 7.50
CA THR A 175 11.18 -4.87 6.06
C THR A 175 10.18 -3.89 5.46
N ILE A 176 10.64 -3.04 4.56
CA ILE A 176 9.81 -2.19 3.71
C ILE A 176 9.79 -2.80 2.31
N LEU A 177 8.63 -2.86 1.69
CA LEU A 177 8.47 -3.02 0.24
C LEU A 177 7.91 -1.72 -0.32
N LEU A 178 8.70 -1.06 -1.18
CA LEU A 178 8.39 0.25 -1.74
C LEU A 178 8.38 0.18 -3.27
N ILE A 179 7.28 0.62 -3.87
CA ILE A 179 7.24 0.87 -5.31
C ILE A 179 7.94 2.18 -5.64
N HIS A 180 8.70 2.16 -6.73
CA HIS A 180 9.34 3.34 -7.30
C HIS A 180 9.30 3.30 -8.83
N SER A 181 8.88 4.40 -9.48
CA SER A 181 8.96 4.55 -10.93
C SER A 181 10.23 5.29 -11.36
N SER A 182 10.88 4.80 -12.42
CA SER A 182 12.08 5.40 -13.04
C SER A 182 11.89 6.81 -13.59
N ILE A 183 10.64 7.27 -13.72
CA ILE A 183 10.34 8.66 -14.11
C ILE A 183 10.75 9.66 -13.02
N THR A 184 11.02 9.17 -11.79
CA THR A 184 11.48 9.96 -10.65
C THR A 184 12.89 9.56 -10.21
N GLY A 185 13.44 10.27 -9.22
CA GLY A 185 14.80 10.07 -8.74
C GLY A 185 15.00 8.78 -7.91
N LEU A 186 15.31 7.65 -8.58
CA LEU A 186 15.62 6.38 -7.88
C LEU A 186 16.78 6.53 -6.89
N ASN A 187 17.90 7.13 -7.33
CA ASN A 187 19.06 7.33 -6.46
C ASN A 187 18.72 8.16 -5.22
N PHE A 188 17.88 9.20 -5.37
CA PHE A 188 17.40 10.00 -4.25
C PHE A 188 16.62 9.15 -3.23
N THR A 189 15.72 8.28 -3.71
CA THR A 189 14.96 7.38 -2.85
C THR A 189 15.86 6.39 -2.11
N LEU A 190 16.83 5.78 -2.81
CA LEU A 190 17.78 4.85 -2.21
C LEU A 190 18.68 5.53 -1.18
N GLU A 191 19.15 6.75 -1.45
CA GLU A 191 19.94 7.55 -0.50
C GLU A 191 19.13 7.98 0.72
N MET A 192 17.86 8.37 0.52
CA MET A 192 16.93 8.69 1.60
C MET A 192 16.74 7.49 2.53
N MET A 193 16.48 6.30 1.99
CA MET A 193 16.36 5.07 2.79
C MET A 193 17.64 4.81 3.59
N ARG A 194 18.82 4.92 2.96
CA ARG A 194 20.11 4.76 3.66
C ARG A 194 20.31 5.78 4.78
N SER A 195 19.92 7.04 4.57
CA SER A 195 20.02 8.09 5.60
C SER A 195 19.16 7.79 6.84
N LEU A 196 18.08 7.03 6.66
CA LEU A 196 17.20 6.54 7.72
C LEU A 196 17.62 5.18 8.28
N SER A 197 18.85 4.73 7.98
CA SER A 197 19.39 3.42 8.37
C SER A 197 18.60 2.23 7.83
N ILE A 198 17.87 2.40 6.73
CA ILE A 198 17.16 1.34 6.01
C ILE A 198 18.04 0.94 4.83
N ARG A 199 18.43 -0.33 4.75
CA ARG A 199 19.29 -0.84 3.66
C ARG A 199 18.44 -1.29 2.47
N PRO A 200 18.47 -0.60 1.32
CA PRO A 200 17.61 -0.92 0.19
C PRO A 200 18.24 -1.90 -0.81
N PHE A 201 17.40 -2.73 -1.43
CA PHE A 201 17.71 -3.67 -2.51
C PHE A 201 16.57 -3.64 -3.52
N ILE A 202 16.87 -3.64 -4.82
CA ILE A 202 15.83 -3.86 -5.84
C ILE A 202 15.60 -5.37 -5.90
N VAL A 203 14.37 -5.80 -5.62
CA VAL A 203 14.01 -7.24 -5.58
C VAL A 203 13.17 -7.67 -6.77
N LYS A 204 12.49 -6.72 -7.43
CA LYS A 204 11.74 -6.95 -8.66
C LYS A 204 11.72 -5.69 -9.51
N GLU A 205 11.63 -5.84 -10.83
CA GLU A 205 11.43 -4.74 -11.75
C GLU A 205 10.49 -5.12 -12.90
N ARG A 206 9.82 -4.13 -13.47
CA ARG A 206 8.98 -4.27 -14.67
C ARG A 206 9.22 -3.10 -15.61
N SER A 207 9.54 -3.42 -16.87
CA SER A 207 9.83 -2.41 -17.89
C SER A 207 8.60 -2.14 -18.75
N PHE A 208 8.31 -0.86 -18.97
CA PHE A 208 7.34 -0.33 -19.91
C PHE A 208 8.07 0.50 -20.98
N PHE A 209 7.34 0.98 -21.98
CA PHE A 209 7.93 1.75 -23.07
C PHE A 209 8.55 3.08 -22.59
N PHE A 210 7.95 3.74 -21.60
CA PHE A 210 8.38 5.06 -21.10
C PHE A 210 8.85 5.06 -19.64
N GLU A 211 8.72 3.95 -18.93
CA GLU A 211 9.11 3.85 -17.53
C GLU A 211 9.54 2.43 -17.14
N LYS A 212 10.22 2.33 -16.01
CA LYS A 212 10.45 1.08 -15.32
C LYS A 212 9.97 1.21 -13.88
N LEU A 213 9.15 0.27 -13.43
CA LEU A 213 8.75 0.13 -12.04
C LEU A 213 9.76 -0.76 -11.31
N TYR A 214 10.15 -0.35 -10.11
CA TYR A 214 11.01 -1.09 -9.21
C TYR A 214 10.26 -1.41 -7.92
N LEU A 215 10.36 -2.65 -7.47
CA LEU A 215 10.04 -3.02 -6.10
C LEU A 215 11.33 -3.02 -5.28
N ILE A 216 11.41 -2.11 -4.32
CA ILE A 216 12.56 -1.93 -3.44
C ILE A 216 12.26 -2.59 -2.09
N GLU A 217 13.08 -3.57 -1.70
CA GLU A 217 13.12 -4.13 -0.35
C GLU A 217 14.08 -3.30 0.53
N GLY A 218 13.58 -2.70 1.60
CA GLY A 218 14.35 -1.95 2.58
C GLY A 218 14.42 -2.65 3.93
N LYS A 219 15.60 -3.07 4.39
CA LYS A 219 15.75 -3.71 5.71
C LYS A 219 16.21 -2.73 6.77
N LYS A 220 15.42 -2.52 7.81
CA LYS A 220 15.87 -1.88 9.05
C LYS A 220 16.26 -2.98 10.04
N ILE A 221 17.55 -3.00 10.38
CA ILE A 221 18.07 -3.81 11.49
C ILE A 221 18.42 -2.82 12.61
N GLY A 222 17.94 -3.13 13.83
CA GLY A 222 18.18 -2.37 15.06
C GLY A 222 19.64 -2.36 15.47
#